data_AF-A0A968R8C4-F1
#
_entry.id   AF-A0A968R8C4-F1
#
_cell.length_a   1.000
_cell.length_b   1.000
_cell.length_c   1.000
_cell.angle_alpha   90.00
_cell.angle_beta   90.00
_cell.angle_gamma   90.00
#
_symmetry.space_group_name_H-M   'P 1'
#
loop_
_entity.id
_entity.type
_entity.pdbx_description
1 polymer ?
#
loop_
_entity_poly.entity_id
_entity_poly.type
_entity_poly.pdbx_seq_one_letter_code
_entity_poly.pdbx_strand_id
1 'polypeptide(L)'
;MATRIPNLQVTHVVDGDTIKVALNGKTESLRLICVDTEESQPGGSKPVTAAGKAASEMAKKYFAAVGGGFVKVDIEFDTDDPIEVALEKHRDNYGRLLCYIYQGGENYNLKLIAEGWSPYFVKYGRSRLYHRQMTEAEAIAKAYNLAIWNPSTNIKPARNYANLLPWWSMRGSIVEEFRLSESTTKVVSVRLDYPKVLEAAESAKSITIFCDLQAGINKWVGGSALIYAGSVYHKLDLWIPDAETNEMAPLKRLIEKRYAGQGRGYVYVSGKVEQFKGKPQIILNDIKQFSDFPP
;
A
#
# COMPACT_ATOMS: atom_id res chain seq x y z
N MET A 1 -9.16 -17.38 9.55
CA MET A 1 -8.76 -18.31 8.46
C MET A 1 -8.18 -17.45 7.34
N ALA A 2 -7.63 -18.02 6.27
CA ALA A 2 -7.10 -17.24 5.15
C ALA A 2 -7.54 -17.84 3.83
N THR A 3 -7.87 -16.98 2.87
CA THR A 3 -8.31 -17.40 1.53
C THR A 3 -7.11 -17.73 0.67
N ARG A 4 -7.09 -18.96 0.13
CA ARG A 4 -5.98 -19.48 -0.66
C ARG A 4 -6.43 -19.93 -2.05
N ILE A 5 -5.59 -19.69 -3.05
CA ILE A 5 -5.75 -20.26 -4.39
C ILE A 5 -4.48 -21.06 -4.71
N PRO A 6 -4.58 -22.40 -4.82
CA PRO A 6 -3.41 -23.23 -5.03
C PRO A 6 -3.02 -23.36 -6.51
N ASN A 7 -1.80 -23.83 -6.75
CA ASN A 7 -1.36 -24.41 -8.02
C ASN A 7 -1.39 -23.45 -9.23
N LEU A 8 -1.06 -22.18 -9.02
CA LEU A 8 -0.97 -21.17 -10.07
C LEU A 8 0.38 -21.22 -10.77
N GLN A 9 0.36 -21.20 -12.10
CA GLN A 9 1.59 -21.20 -12.90
C GLN A 9 2.22 -19.81 -12.88
N VAL A 10 3.46 -19.68 -12.42
CA VAL A 10 4.24 -18.45 -12.61
C VAL A 10 4.55 -18.30 -14.10
N THR A 11 4.31 -17.11 -14.63
CA THR A 11 4.56 -16.79 -16.05
C THR A 11 5.73 -15.84 -16.22
N HIS A 12 6.02 -15.03 -15.19
CA HIS A 12 7.13 -14.08 -15.23
C HIS A 12 7.52 -13.61 -13.82
N VAL A 13 8.81 -13.38 -13.59
CA VAL A 13 9.33 -12.70 -12.40
C VAL A 13 9.72 -11.28 -12.79
N VAL A 14 9.03 -10.28 -12.26
CA VAL A 14 9.25 -8.86 -12.61
C VAL A 14 10.37 -8.27 -11.75
N ASP A 15 10.25 -8.42 -10.44
CA ASP A 15 11.25 -7.98 -9.46
C ASP A 15 11.18 -8.85 -8.19
N GLY A 16 12.03 -8.56 -7.20
CA GLY A 16 12.12 -9.32 -5.95
C GLY A 16 10.78 -9.54 -5.23
N ASP A 17 9.86 -8.58 -5.35
CA ASP A 17 8.56 -8.55 -4.66
C ASP A 17 7.34 -8.52 -5.59
N THR A 18 7.55 -8.79 -6.88
CA THR A 18 6.51 -8.72 -7.91
C THR A 18 6.68 -9.84 -8.94
N ILE A 19 5.64 -10.68 -9.09
CA ILE A 19 5.60 -11.73 -10.12
C ILE A 19 4.30 -11.67 -10.92
N LYS A 20 4.22 -12.45 -12.00
CA LYS A 20 3.00 -12.67 -12.76
C LYS A 20 2.65 -14.15 -12.77
N VAL A 21 1.36 -14.45 -12.71
CA VAL A 21 0.82 -15.81 -12.71
C VAL A 21 -0.31 -15.96 -13.72
N ALA A 22 -0.55 -17.18 -14.19
CA ALA A 22 -1.76 -17.52 -14.93
C ALA A 22 -2.89 -17.85 -13.96
N LEU A 23 -3.98 -17.08 -14.02
CA LEU A 23 -5.18 -17.25 -13.20
C LEU A 23 -6.42 -16.98 -14.04
N ASN A 24 -7.39 -17.90 -14.03
CA ASN A 24 -8.66 -17.79 -14.77
C ASN A 24 -8.48 -17.41 -16.26
N GLY A 25 -7.50 -18.03 -16.92
CA GLY A 25 -7.20 -17.78 -18.35
C GLY A 25 -6.56 -16.42 -18.64
N LYS A 26 -6.17 -15.65 -17.62
CA LYS A 26 -5.50 -14.35 -17.75
C LYS A 26 -4.15 -14.35 -17.04
N THR A 27 -3.29 -13.43 -17.44
CA THR A 27 -2.05 -13.14 -16.71
C THR A 27 -2.35 -12.08 -15.65
N GLU A 28 -2.24 -12.45 -14.38
CA GLU A 28 -2.41 -11.57 -13.23
C GLU A 28 -1.06 -11.16 -12.67
N SER A 29 -0.92 -9.89 -12.27
CA SER A 29 0.26 -9.38 -11.59
C SER A 29 0.04 -9.40 -10.08
N LEU A 30 1.00 -9.98 -9.36
CA LEU A 30 0.98 -10.10 -7.91
C LEU A 30 1.99 -9.14 -7.30
N ARG A 31 1.57 -8.37 -6.29
CA ARG A 31 2.44 -7.58 -5.42
C ARG A 31 2.46 -8.23 -4.05
N LEU A 32 3.64 -8.69 -3.65
CA LEU A 32 3.82 -9.39 -2.39
C LEU A 32 3.64 -8.43 -1.21
N ILE A 33 2.66 -8.68 -0.35
CA ILE A 33 2.41 -7.79 0.80
C ILE A 33 3.47 -7.95 1.88
N CYS A 34 3.62 -6.91 2.71
CA CYS A 34 4.54 -6.86 3.84
C CYS A 34 6.04 -6.93 3.49
N VAL A 35 6.38 -6.86 2.19
CA VAL A 35 7.76 -6.77 1.69
C VAL A 35 7.90 -5.62 0.68
N ASP A 36 9.08 -5.01 0.65
CA ASP A 36 9.47 -3.92 -0.24
C ASP A 36 10.95 -4.05 -0.58
N THR A 37 11.26 -4.98 -1.50
CA THR A 37 12.63 -5.16 -1.99
C THR A 37 13.11 -3.86 -2.65
N GLU A 38 14.41 -3.60 -2.63
CA GLU A 38 14.94 -2.44 -3.36
C GLU A 38 14.77 -2.62 -4.87
N GLU A 39 14.63 -1.53 -5.61
CA GLU A 39 14.31 -1.61 -7.05
C GLU A 39 15.53 -2.09 -7.86
N SER A 40 15.28 -3.02 -8.79
CA SER A 40 16.31 -3.49 -9.72
C SER A 40 16.33 -2.74 -11.06
N GLN A 41 15.27 -2.00 -11.38
CA GLN A 41 15.07 -1.31 -12.66
C GLN A 41 14.68 0.16 -12.48
N PRO A 42 15.07 1.06 -13.40
CA PRO A 42 14.61 2.45 -13.37
C PRO A 42 13.13 2.55 -13.77
N GLY A 43 12.44 3.60 -13.31
CA GLY A 43 11.04 3.86 -13.69
C GLY A 43 10.16 4.37 -12.54
N GLY A 44 10.64 4.27 -11.31
CA GLY A 44 9.99 4.83 -10.12
C GLY A 44 10.75 6.00 -9.51
N SER A 45 10.25 6.49 -8.36
CA SER A 45 10.91 7.52 -7.54
C SER A 45 12.03 6.98 -6.65
N LYS A 46 12.10 5.66 -6.49
CA LYS A 46 13.15 4.98 -5.72
C LYS A 46 14.40 4.78 -6.59
N PRO A 47 15.60 4.82 -6.01
CA PRO A 47 16.83 4.52 -6.74
C PRO A 47 16.93 3.02 -7.09
N VAL A 48 17.61 2.73 -8.20
CA VAL A 48 18.08 1.38 -8.52
C VAL A 48 19.32 1.07 -7.68
N THR A 49 19.33 -0.06 -6.98
CA THR A 49 20.43 -0.41 -6.06
C THR A 49 21.06 -1.76 -6.40
N ALA A 50 22.26 -2.01 -5.85
CA ALA A 50 22.92 -3.31 -6.00
C ALA A 50 22.13 -4.42 -5.29
N ALA A 51 21.58 -4.14 -4.10
CA ALA A 51 20.75 -5.08 -3.38
C ALA A 51 19.44 -5.40 -4.11
N GLY A 52 18.83 -4.41 -4.79
CA GLY A 52 17.64 -4.62 -5.61
C GLY A 52 17.89 -5.57 -6.77
N LYS A 53 18.99 -5.37 -7.51
CA LYS A 53 19.42 -6.30 -8.57
C LYS A 53 19.65 -7.72 -8.02
N ALA A 54 20.33 -7.84 -6.88
CA ALA A 54 20.59 -9.14 -6.26
C ALA A 54 19.28 -9.83 -5.80
N ALA A 55 18.33 -9.08 -5.23
CA ALA A 55 17.02 -9.60 -4.84
C ALA A 55 16.20 -10.07 -6.06
N SER A 56 16.23 -9.32 -7.16
CA SER A 56 15.59 -9.71 -8.43
C SER A 56 16.17 -11.02 -8.99
N GLU A 57 17.50 -11.17 -8.98
CA GLU A 57 18.15 -12.42 -9.41
C GLU A 57 17.87 -13.58 -8.46
N MET A 58 17.79 -13.35 -7.15
CA MET A 58 17.36 -14.35 -6.18
C MET A 58 15.93 -14.81 -6.48
N ALA A 59 15.00 -13.89 -6.72
CA ALA A 59 13.61 -14.22 -7.06
C ALA A 59 13.51 -15.05 -8.34
N LYS A 60 14.26 -14.68 -9.39
CA LYS A 60 14.29 -15.45 -10.64
C LYS A 60 14.78 -16.89 -10.42
N LYS A 61 15.79 -17.08 -9.57
CA LYS A 61 16.29 -18.41 -9.21
C LYS A 61 15.29 -19.19 -8.37
N TYR A 62 14.65 -18.53 -7.40
CA TYR A 62 13.67 -19.15 -6.51
C TYR A 62 12.49 -19.76 -7.29
N PHE A 63 11.94 -18.98 -8.23
CA PHE A 63 10.80 -19.38 -9.04
C PHE A 63 11.16 -20.16 -10.32
N ALA A 64 12.44 -20.46 -10.58
CA ALA A 64 12.85 -21.24 -11.74
C ALA A 64 12.53 -22.73 -11.56
N ALA A 65 11.98 -23.37 -12.59
CA ALA A 65 11.75 -24.81 -12.58
C ALA A 65 12.99 -25.60 -13.02
N VAL A 66 13.14 -26.81 -12.47
CA VAL A 66 14.12 -27.78 -12.94
C VAL A 66 13.77 -28.16 -14.39
N GLY A 67 14.70 -27.95 -15.32
CA GLY A 67 14.48 -28.18 -16.75
C GLY A 67 14.02 -26.95 -17.55
N GLY A 68 13.94 -25.78 -16.92
CA GLY A 68 13.58 -24.52 -17.57
C GLY A 68 12.12 -24.10 -17.36
N GLY A 69 11.85 -22.81 -17.55
CA GLY A 69 10.55 -22.21 -17.22
C GLY A 69 10.42 -21.85 -15.74
N PHE A 70 9.18 -21.77 -15.26
CA PHE A 70 8.88 -21.35 -13.89
C PHE A 70 8.05 -22.38 -13.13
N VAL A 71 8.17 -22.35 -11.80
CA VAL A 71 7.42 -23.20 -10.88
C VAL A 71 5.94 -22.81 -10.79
N LYS A 72 5.17 -23.65 -10.10
CA LYS A 72 3.83 -23.31 -9.63
C LYS A 72 3.87 -22.85 -8.18
N VAL A 73 2.94 -21.97 -7.82
CA VAL A 73 2.84 -21.36 -6.49
C VAL A 73 1.39 -21.36 -6.01
N ASP A 74 1.21 -21.31 -4.70
CA ASP A 74 -0.06 -20.97 -4.08
C ASP A 74 -0.03 -19.50 -3.68
N ILE A 75 -1.19 -18.83 -3.77
CA ILE A 75 -1.36 -17.49 -3.22
C ILE A 75 -2.28 -17.53 -2.00
N GLU A 76 -1.99 -16.68 -1.02
CA GLU A 76 -2.80 -16.51 0.18
C GLU A 76 -3.10 -15.03 0.39
N PHE A 77 -4.39 -14.67 0.48
CA PHE A 77 -4.80 -13.32 0.80
C PHE A 77 -4.77 -13.08 2.31
N ASP A 78 -4.48 -11.86 2.75
CA ASP A 78 -4.51 -11.43 4.15
C ASP A 78 -5.95 -11.11 4.60
N THR A 79 -6.87 -12.04 4.31
CA THR A 79 -8.33 -12.01 4.58
C THR A 79 -8.89 -13.43 4.54
N ASP A 80 -10.10 -13.62 5.08
CA ASP A 80 -10.93 -14.81 4.87
C ASP A 80 -12.14 -14.56 3.95
N ASP A 81 -12.16 -13.44 3.22
CA ASP A 81 -13.14 -13.17 2.17
C ASP A 81 -13.22 -14.33 1.15
N PRO A 82 -14.39 -14.69 0.62
CA PRO A 82 -14.51 -15.63 -0.50
C PRO A 82 -13.60 -15.25 -1.69
N ILE A 83 -13.16 -16.24 -2.47
CA ILE A 83 -12.16 -16.06 -3.54
C ILE A 83 -12.56 -14.94 -4.51
N GLU A 84 -13.83 -14.88 -4.92
CA GLU A 84 -14.35 -13.90 -5.87
C GLU A 84 -14.23 -12.48 -5.30
N VAL A 85 -14.56 -12.32 -4.03
CA VAL A 85 -14.45 -11.05 -3.29
C VAL A 85 -12.97 -10.69 -3.10
N ALA A 86 -12.13 -11.67 -2.77
CA ALA A 86 -10.70 -11.46 -2.59
C ALA A 86 -10.03 -10.94 -3.88
N LEU A 87 -10.34 -11.57 -5.01
CA LEU A 87 -9.83 -11.21 -6.34
C LEU A 87 -10.26 -9.82 -6.80
N GLU A 88 -11.42 -9.34 -6.34
CA GLU A 88 -11.90 -7.99 -6.64
C GLU A 88 -11.29 -6.94 -5.70
N LYS A 89 -11.38 -7.15 -4.39
CA LYS A 89 -11.08 -6.11 -3.39
C LYS A 89 -9.60 -6.02 -3.01
N HIS A 90 -8.85 -7.12 -3.06
CA HIS A 90 -7.47 -7.15 -2.56
C HIS A 90 -6.47 -6.79 -3.66
N ARG A 91 -6.62 -5.58 -4.17
CA ARG A 91 -5.75 -4.99 -5.18
C ARG A 91 -5.13 -3.67 -4.72
N ASP A 92 -3.93 -3.41 -5.21
CA ASP A 92 -3.29 -2.11 -5.02
C ASP A 92 -3.81 -1.05 -6.01
N ASN A 93 -3.26 0.16 -5.91
CA ASN A 93 -3.65 1.28 -6.77
C ASN A 93 -3.33 1.08 -8.25
N TYR A 94 -2.51 0.08 -8.61
CA TYR A 94 -2.17 -0.30 -9.98
C TYR A 94 -2.97 -1.50 -10.48
N GLY A 95 -3.81 -2.09 -9.62
CA GLY A 95 -4.64 -3.24 -9.94
C GLY A 95 -3.93 -4.58 -9.74
N ARG A 96 -2.75 -4.61 -9.10
CA ARG A 96 -2.05 -5.86 -8.78
C ARG A 96 -2.70 -6.54 -7.59
N LEU A 97 -2.84 -7.86 -7.61
CA LEU A 97 -3.32 -8.64 -6.47
C LEU A 97 -2.32 -8.56 -5.32
N LEU A 98 -2.83 -8.35 -4.11
CA LEU A 98 -2.07 -8.22 -2.88
C LEU A 98 -2.15 -9.53 -2.08
N CYS A 99 -1.06 -10.29 -2.04
CA CYS A 99 -1.06 -11.62 -1.43
C CYS A 99 0.31 -12.04 -0.88
N TYR A 100 0.31 -13.08 -0.05
CA TYR A 100 1.46 -13.91 0.25
C TYR A 100 1.62 -14.97 -0.84
N ILE A 101 2.85 -15.42 -1.06
CA ILE A 101 3.17 -16.48 -2.03
C ILE A 101 3.81 -17.66 -1.31
N TYR A 102 3.37 -18.85 -1.70
CA TYR A 102 3.90 -20.12 -1.23
C TYR A 102 4.45 -20.94 -2.39
N GLN A 103 5.69 -21.41 -2.27
CA GLN A 103 6.26 -22.40 -3.17
C GLN A 103 6.61 -23.65 -2.35
N GLY A 104 6.00 -24.78 -2.67
CA GLY A 104 6.28 -26.04 -1.96
C GLY A 104 6.05 -25.96 -0.44
N GLY A 105 5.13 -25.10 0.02
CA GLY A 105 4.83 -24.88 1.43
C GLY A 105 5.68 -23.81 2.12
N GLU A 106 6.73 -23.26 1.49
CA GLU A 106 7.52 -22.16 2.05
C GLU A 106 6.88 -20.80 1.73
N ASN A 107 6.69 -19.95 2.76
CA ASN A 107 6.23 -18.57 2.58
C ASN A 107 7.38 -17.69 2.07
N TYR A 108 7.34 -17.32 0.80
CA TYR A 108 8.39 -16.54 0.17
C TYR A 108 8.47 -15.10 0.71
N ASN A 109 7.35 -14.49 1.13
CA ASN A 109 7.36 -13.16 1.75
C ASN A 109 8.13 -13.18 3.08
N LEU A 110 7.92 -14.20 3.91
CA LEU A 110 8.67 -14.37 5.17
C LEU A 110 10.14 -14.66 4.89
N LYS A 111 10.45 -15.48 3.88
CA LYS A 111 11.82 -15.76 3.43
C LYS A 111 12.57 -14.48 3.07
N LEU A 112 11.95 -13.59 2.28
CA LEU A 112 12.55 -12.30 1.90
C LEU A 112 12.97 -11.47 3.12
N ILE A 113 12.18 -11.50 4.20
CA ILE A 113 12.49 -10.78 5.43
C ILE A 113 13.58 -11.51 6.22
N ALA A 114 13.44 -12.82 6.40
CA ALA A 114 14.38 -13.65 7.16
C ALA A 114 15.80 -13.64 6.59
N GLU A 115 15.93 -13.56 5.26
CA GLU A 115 17.22 -13.48 4.57
C GLU A 115 17.70 -12.03 4.34
N GLY A 116 16.94 -11.03 4.79
CA GLY A 116 17.32 -9.62 4.70
C GLY A 116 17.20 -8.99 3.32
N TRP A 117 16.49 -9.61 2.37
CA TRP A 117 16.23 -9.04 1.05
C TRP A 117 15.19 -7.90 1.10
N SER A 118 14.36 -7.89 2.13
CA SER A 118 13.32 -6.89 2.35
C SER A 118 13.21 -6.54 3.84
N PRO A 119 12.90 -5.28 4.19
CA PRO A 119 12.36 -4.98 5.51
C PRO A 119 10.96 -5.59 5.67
N TYR A 120 10.48 -5.70 6.90
CA TYR A 120 9.07 -5.96 7.17
C TYR A 120 8.27 -4.67 6.89
N PHE A 121 7.69 -4.60 5.70
CA PHE A 121 7.11 -3.38 5.15
C PHE A 121 5.67 -3.13 5.64
N VAL A 122 5.55 -2.43 6.76
CA VAL A 122 4.26 -2.17 7.44
C VAL A 122 3.59 -0.83 7.08
N LYS A 123 4.07 -0.13 6.05
CA LYS A 123 3.60 1.23 5.67
C LYS A 123 2.08 1.32 5.47
N TYR A 124 1.45 0.22 5.04
CA TYR A 124 0.02 0.12 4.73
C TYR A 124 -0.74 -0.81 5.70
N GLY A 125 -0.20 -1.00 6.90
CA GLY A 125 -0.72 -1.92 7.93
C GLY A 125 0.17 -3.14 8.13
N ARG A 126 -0.02 -3.80 9.27
CA ARG A 126 0.66 -5.05 9.63
C ARG A 126 0.00 -6.23 8.95
N SER A 127 0.77 -7.30 8.75
CA SER A 127 0.24 -8.61 8.40
C SER A 127 -0.78 -9.06 9.45
N ARG A 128 -1.94 -9.55 9.05
CA ARG A 128 -2.90 -10.15 9.99
C ARG A 128 -2.49 -11.58 10.35
N LEU A 129 -1.82 -12.28 9.45
CA LEU A 129 -1.48 -13.70 9.58
C LEU A 129 -0.09 -13.95 10.20
N TYR A 130 0.90 -13.09 9.90
CA TYR A 130 2.32 -13.38 10.12
C TYR A 130 3.07 -12.25 10.86
N HIS A 131 2.37 -11.34 11.53
CA HIS A 131 3.01 -10.19 12.16
C HIS A 131 4.17 -10.57 13.10
N ARG A 132 3.98 -11.58 13.94
CA ARG A 132 5.01 -12.02 14.90
C ARG A 132 6.22 -12.58 14.17
N GLN A 133 6.01 -13.55 13.28
CA GLN A 133 7.08 -14.22 12.54
C GLN A 133 7.90 -13.24 11.70
N MET A 134 7.24 -12.29 11.02
CA MET A 134 7.93 -11.27 10.22
C MET A 134 8.72 -10.28 11.07
N THR A 135 8.19 -9.88 12.24
CA THR A 135 8.91 -9.02 13.20
C THR A 135 10.17 -9.71 13.71
N GLU A 136 10.05 -10.96 14.13
CA GLU A 136 11.18 -11.76 14.66
C GLU A 136 12.23 -12.03 13.57
N ALA A 137 11.79 -12.37 12.36
CA ALA A 137 12.67 -12.58 11.21
C ALA A 137 13.47 -11.32 10.86
N GLU A 138 12.84 -10.14 10.85
CA GLU A 138 13.55 -8.88 10.56
C GLU A 138 14.60 -8.57 11.64
N ALA A 139 14.28 -8.81 12.92
CA ALA A 139 15.21 -8.60 14.02
C ALA A 139 16.47 -9.48 13.88
N ILE A 140 16.29 -10.75 13.52
CA ILE A 140 17.38 -11.69 13.25
C ILE A 140 18.20 -11.22 12.04
N ALA A 141 17.56 -10.88 10.93
CA ALA A 141 18.24 -10.44 9.71
C ALA A 141 19.10 -9.18 9.94
N LYS A 142 18.63 -8.25 10.77
CA LYS A 142 19.39 -7.07 11.22
C LYS A 142 20.59 -7.45 12.08
N ALA A 143 20.40 -8.32 13.08
CA ALA A 143 21.45 -8.73 14.00
C ALA A 143 22.64 -9.38 13.28
N TYR A 144 22.36 -10.14 12.21
CA TYR A 144 23.38 -10.81 11.39
C TYR A 144 23.86 -9.99 10.19
N ASN A 145 23.44 -8.73 10.04
CA ASN A 145 23.79 -7.88 8.89
C ASN A 145 23.55 -8.59 7.54
N LEU A 146 22.36 -9.16 7.35
CA LEU A 146 22.01 -9.85 6.11
C LEU A 146 21.60 -8.86 5.01
N ALA A 147 22.07 -9.09 3.79
CA ALA A 147 21.70 -8.37 2.56
C ALA A 147 21.55 -6.84 2.75
N ILE A 148 20.33 -6.27 2.78
CA ILE A 148 20.13 -4.82 2.87
C ILE A 148 20.59 -4.22 4.22
N TRP A 149 20.74 -5.06 5.24
CA TRP A 149 21.22 -4.68 6.56
C TRP A 149 22.73 -4.63 6.64
N ASN A 150 23.45 -5.16 5.65
CA ASN A 150 24.90 -5.15 5.61
C ASN A 150 25.42 -3.79 5.11
N PRO A 151 26.13 -3.00 5.93
CA PRO A 151 26.65 -1.70 5.50
C PRO A 151 27.67 -1.80 4.36
N SER A 152 28.38 -2.94 4.25
CA SER A 152 29.40 -3.17 3.23
C SER A 152 28.82 -3.46 1.85
N THR A 153 27.57 -3.93 1.77
CA THR A 153 26.91 -4.22 0.48
C THR A 153 25.77 -3.25 0.18
N ASN A 154 25.22 -2.56 1.19
CA ASN A 154 24.24 -1.48 1.02
C ASN A 154 24.93 -0.14 0.69
N ILE A 155 25.73 -0.14 -0.39
CA ILE A 155 26.49 1.02 -0.87
C ILE A 155 25.57 1.90 -1.71
N LYS A 156 25.77 3.23 -1.64
CA LYS A 156 24.96 4.21 -2.37
C LYS A 156 24.94 3.94 -3.90
N PRO A 157 23.80 4.16 -4.57
CA PRO A 157 22.53 4.61 -3.98
C PRO A 157 21.87 3.51 -3.15
N ALA A 158 21.36 3.89 -1.98
CA ALA A 158 20.84 3.00 -0.94
C ALA A 158 19.63 3.68 -0.27
N ARG A 159 18.74 2.87 0.31
CA ARG A 159 17.60 3.41 1.06
C ARG A 159 17.98 3.69 2.51
N ASN A 160 17.51 4.82 3.04
CA ASN A 160 17.73 5.16 4.44
C ASN A 160 16.66 4.49 5.33
N TYR A 161 16.90 3.24 5.70
CA TYR A 161 15.99 2.50 6.57
C TYR A 161 15.88 3.07 7.99
N ALA A 162 16.89 3.79 8.48
CA ALA A 162 16.82 4.47 9.78
C ALA A 162 15.70 5.52 9.82
N ASN A 163 15.45 6.21 8.69
CA ASN A 163 14.33 7.16 8.58
C ASN A 163 13.02 6.47 8.15
N LEU A 164 13.10 5.47 7.27
CA LEU A 164 11.90 4.85 6.69
C LEU A 164 11.17 3.95 7.68
N LEU A 165 11.87 3.12 8.46
CA LEU A 165 11.23 2.14 9.35
C LEU A 165 10.36 2.79 10.45
N PRO A 166 10.81 3.84 11.17
CA PRO A 166 9.96 4.51 12.16
C PRO A 166 8.73 5.14 11.51
N TRP A 167 8.90 5.78 10.35
CA TRP A 167 7.81 6.39 9.61
C TRP A 167 6.78 5.37 9.11
N TRP A 168 7.24 4.23 8.58
CA TRP A 168 6.35 3.13 8.20
C TRP A 168 5.64 2.52 9.41
N SER A 169 6.32 2.39 10.54
CA SER A 169 5.73 1.87 11.79
C SER A 169 4.61 2.77 12.30
N MET A 170 4.81 4.10 12.28
CA MET A 170 3.78 5.09 12.60
C MET A 170 2.58 4.96 11.66
N ARG A 171 2.81 4.86 10.35
CA ARG A 171 1.72 4.69 9.38
C ARG A 171 0.96 3.38 9.58
N GLY A 172 1.70 2.30 9.81
CA GLY A 172 1.13 0.99 10.13
C GLY A 172 0.25 1.02 11.37
N SER A 173 0.68 1.69 12.45
CA SER A 173 -0.14 1.79 13.67
C SER A 173 -1.45 2.56 13.46
N ILE A 174 -1.47 3.59 12.60
CA ILE A 174 -2.70 4.32 12.28
C ILE A 174 -3.68 3.41 11.53
N VAL A 175 -3.17 2.56 10.62
CA VAL A 175 -4.00 1.56 9.93
C VAL A 175 -4.54 0.52 10.92
N GLU A 176 -3.76 0.09 11.90
CA GLU A 176 -4.26 -0.82 12.94
C GLU A 176 -5.34 -0.18 13.82
N GLU A 177 -5.18 1.10 14.19
CA GLU A 177 -6.20 1.85 14.92
C GLU A 177 -7.51 1.97 14.11
N PHE A 178 -7.41 2.23 12.80
CA PHE A 178 -8.56 2.20 11.90
C PHE A 178 -9.25 0.81 11.89
N ARG A 179 -8.47 -0.27 11.72
CA ARG A 179 -9.02 -1.65 11.73
C ARG A 179 -9.74 -1.99 13.03
N LEU A 180 -9.21 -1.55 14.17
CA LEU A 180 -9.82 -1.80 15.49
C LEU A 180 -11.12 -1.02 15.69
N SER A 181 -11.26 0.16 15.06
CA SER A 181 -12.43 1.03 15.16
C SER A 181 -13.46 0.82 14.05
N GLU A 182 -13.16 -0.01 13.03
CA GLU A 182 -14.02 -0.24 11.87
C GLU A 182 -15.39 -0.81 12.25
N SER A 183 -15.45 -1.66 13.29
CA SER A 183 -16.70 -2.26 13.76
C SER A 183 -17.59 -1.33 14.58
N THR A 184 -17.03 -0.25 15.14
CA THR A 184 -17.73 0.65 16.06
C THR A 184 -18.02 2.02 15.47
N THR A 185 -17.34 2.38 14.37
CA THR A 185 -17.49 3.67 13.70
C THR A 185 -18.22 3.54 12.37
N LYS A 186 -18.77 4.64 11.85
CA LYS A 186 -19.36 4.70 10.49
C LYS A 186 -18.36 5.19 9.45
N VAL A 187 -17.06 5.05 9.71
CA VAL A 187 -16.00 5.48 8.80
C VAL A 187 -15.97 4.58 7.57
N VAL A 188 -15.73 5.18 6.42
CA VAL A 188 -15.69 4.50 5.12
C VAL A 188 -14.26 4.45 4.61
N SER A 189 -13.73 3.27 4.32
CA SER A 189 -12.47 3.15 3.59
C SER A 189 -12.71 3.47 2.12
N VAL A 190 -12.03 4.48 1.56
CA VAL A 190 -12.19 4.83 0.13
C VAL A 190 -11.95 3.63 -0.79
N ARG A 191 -11.02 2.73 -0.40
CA ARG A 191 -10.69 1.54 -1.20
C ARG A 191 -11.61 0.36 -0.90
N LEU A 192 -11.84 0.01 0.36
CA LEU A 192 -12.55 -1.22 0.73
C LEU A 192 -14.08 -1.07 0.67
N ASP A 193 -14.57 0.16 0.84
CA ASP A 193 -15.99 0.50 0.92
C ASP A 193 -16.43 1.44 -0.21
N TYR A 194 -15.75 1.40 -1.36
CA TYR A 194 -16.02 2.34 -2.46
C TYR A 194 -17.49 2.39 -2.91
N PRO A 195 -18.25 1.27 -2.95
CA PRO A 195 -19.69 1.35 -3.23
C PRO A 195 -20.47 2.27 -2.27
N LYS A 196 -20.10 2.31 -0.98
CA LYS A 196 -20.71 3.23 0.01
C LYS A 196 -20.34 4.69 -0.28
N VAL A 197 -19.15 4.95 -0.83
CA VAL A 197 -18.74 6.29 -1.29
C VAL A 197 -19.60 6.74 -2.47
N LEU A 198 -19.86 5.85 -3.42
CA LEU A 198 -20.71 6.14 -4.59
C LEU A 198 -22.16 6.42 -4.17
N GLU A 199 -22.74 5.59 -3.30
CA GLU A 199 -24.08 5.79 -2.74
C GLU A 199 -24.19 7.13 -2.00
N ALA A 200 -23.17 7.47 -1.21
CA ALA A 200 -23.09 8.76 -0.52
C ALA A 200 -23.03 9.93 -1.51
N ALA A 201 -22.32 9.79 -2.62
CA ALA A 201 -22.23 10.83 -3.65
C ALA A 201 -23.56 11.02 -4.42
N GLU A 202 -24.27 9.95 -4.72
CA GLU A 202 -25.60 9.99 -5.37
C GLU A 202 -26.65 10.67 -4.49
N SER A 203 -26.60 10.42 -3.19
CA SER A 203 -27.53 10.98 -2.19
C SER A 203 -27.05 12.29 -1.57
N ALA A 204 -25.89 12.80 -1.99
CA ALA A 204 -25.26 14.00 -1.45
C ALA A 204 -25.09 13.95 0.08
N LYS A 205 -24.68 12.79 0.62
CA LYS A 205 -24.64 12.47 2.05
C LYS A 205 -23.30 12.84 2.68
N SER A 206 -23.36 13.31 3.93
CA SER A 206 -22.16 13.49 4.75
C SER A 206 -21.63 12.16 5.27
N ILE A 207 -20.35 11.89 5.03
CA ILE A 207 -19.64 10.72 5.56
C ILE A 207 -18.28 11.15 6.12
N THR A 208 -17.66 10.25 6.87
CA THR A 208 -16.24 10.34 7.22
C THR A 208 -15.50 9.26 6.45
N ILE A 209 -14.50 9.65 5.68
CA ILE A 209 -13.61 8.72 4.97
C ILE A 209 -12.28 8.58 5.69
N PHE A 210 -11.69 7.39 5.62
CA PHE A 210 -10.29 7.16 5.95
C PHE A 210 -9.46 7.08 4.66
N CYS A 211 -8.51 8.00 4.50
CA CYS A 211 -7.72 8.12 3.26
C CYS A 211 -6.25 8.48 3.53
N ASP A 212 -5.39 8.30 2.52
CA ASP A 212 -3.97 8.64 2.57
C ASP A 212 -3.68 9.93 1.79
N LEU A 213 -3.22 10.97 2.48
CA LEU A 213 -2.86 12.25 1.85
C LEU A 213 -1.34 12.44 1.71
N GLN A 214 -0.57 11.34 1.67
CA GLN A 214 0.88 11.39 1.49
C GLN A 214 1.30 12.25 0.28
N ALA A 215 0.51 12.23 -0.80
CA ALA A 215 0.81 12.99 -2.01
C ALA A 215 0.62 14.52 -1.85
N GLY A 216 -0.05 14.98 -0.79
CA GLY A 216 -0.40 16.38 -0.61
C GLY A 216 -1.35 16.89 -1.71
N ILE A 217 -1.17 18.14 -2.12
CA ILE A 217 -1.92 18.74 -3.24
C ILE A 217 -1.41 18.18 -4.56
N ASN A 218 -2.30 17.51 -5.30
CA ASN A 218 -1.94 16.88 -6.58
C ASN A 218 -1.99 17.84 -7.77
N LYS A 219 -2.91 18.82 -7.74
CA LYS A 219 -3.12 19.73 -8.87
C LYS A 219 -3.68 21.08 -8.43
N TRP A 220 -3.25 22.15 -9.10
CA TRP A 220 -3.83 23.49 -9.00
C TRP A 220 -4.69 23.79 -10.23
N VAL A 221 -5.85 24.39 -10.04
CA VAL A 221 -6.82 24.70 -11.09
C VAL A 221 -7.49 26.05 -10.77
N GLY A 222 -7.12 27.10 -11.50
CA GLY A 222 -7.77 28.41 -11.41
C GLY A 222 -7.87 28.96 -9.97
N GLY A 223 -6.75 29.03 -9.25
CA GLY A 223 -6.71 29.50 -7.85
C GLY A 223 -7.15 28.48 -6.79
N SER A 224 -7.71 27.34 -7.22
CA SER A 224 -8.16 26.24 -6.35
C SER A 224 -7.19 25.06 -6.39
N ALA A 225 -7.30 24.15 -5.42
CA ALA A 225 -6.43 22.98 -5.29
C ALA A 225 -7.23 21.67 -5.24
N LEU A 226 -6.62 20.60 -5.75
CA LEU A 226 -7.21 19.28 -5.84
C LEU A 226 -6.28 18.22 -5.25
N ILE A 227 -6.84 17.34 -4.44
CA ILE A 227 -6.17 16.17 -3.86
C ILE A 227 -6.90 14.91 -4.30
N TYR A 228 -6.16 13.89 -4.70
CA TYR A 228 -6.68 12.57 -5.02
C TYR A 228 -6.57 11.68 -3.78
N ALA A 229 -7.67 11.49 -3.05
CA ALA A 229 -7.70 10.71 -1.81
C ALA A 229 -7.90 9.20 -2.04
N GLY A 230 -8.14 8.79 -3.29
CA GLY A 230 -8.35 7.40 -3.70
C GLY A 230 -7.32 6.89 -4.71
N SER A 231 -7.71 5.91 -5.50
CA SER A 231 -6.89 5.34 -6.58
C SER A 231 -7.49 5.61 -7.96
N VAL A 232 -6.82 5.18 -9.03
CA VAL A 232 -7.39 5.26 -10.38
C VAL A 232 -8.64 4.39 -10.55
N TYR A 233 -8.83 3.38 -9.70
CA TYR A 233 -9.99 2.49 -9.68
C TYR A 233 -11.05 2.92 -8.66
N HIS A 234 -10.64 3.53 -7.55
CA HIS A 234 -11.52 4.03 -6.49
C HIS A 234 -11.32 5.54 -6.35
N LYS A 235 -11.89 6.32 -7.28
CA LYS A 235 -11.62 7.75 -7.39
C LYS A 235 -12.40 8.52 -6.34
N LEU A 236 -11.74 9.36 -5.55
CA LEU A 236 -12.40 10.37 -4.74
C LEU A 236 -11.52 11.62 -4.70
N ASP A 237 -12.13 12.74 -5.05
CA ASP A 237 -11.48 14.04 -5.15
C ASP A 237 -11.75 14.84 -3.87
N LEU A 238 -10.72 15.42 -3.26
CA LEU A 238 -10.88 16.45 -2.23
C LEU A 238 -10.54 17.81 -2.85
N TRP A 239 -11.52 18.70 -2.90
CA TRP A 239 -11.43 19.97 -3.59
C TRP A 239 -11.35 21.13 -2.60
N ILE A 240 -10.33 22.00 -2.75
CA ILE A 240 -10.17 23.20 -1.93
C ILE A 240 -10.43 24.40 -2.84
N PRO A 241 -11.61 25.03 -2.76
CA PRO A 241 -11.91 26.25 -3.52
C PRO A 241 -11.06 27.40 -2.99
N ASP A 242 -10.71 28.35 -3.87
CA ASP A 242 -10.00 29.58 -3.52
C ASP A 242 -8.74 29.34 -2.67
N ALA A 243 -8.06 28.22 -2.94
CA ALA A 243 -6.93 27.72 -2.18
C ALA A 243 -5.76 28.72 -2.10
N GLU A 244 -5.65 29.67 -3.03
CA GLU A 244 -4.62 30.72 -2.99
C GLU A 244 -4.87 31.81 -1.94
N THR A 245 -6.09 31.92 -1.42
CA THR A 245 -6.45 32.94 -0.43
C THR A 245 -5.75 32.75 0.92
N ASN A 246 -5.62 33.86 1.66
CA ASN A 246 -5.11 33.83 3.03
C ASN A 246 -6.04 33.06 3.99
N GLU A 247 -7.34 33.04 3.70
CA GLU A 247 -8.34 32.29 4.46
C GLU A 247 -8.08 30.78 4.39
N MET A 248 -7.74 30.25 3.21
CA MET A 248 -7.44 28.82 3.01
C MET A 248 -6.00 28.43 3.40
N ALA A 249 -5.15 29.39 3.75
CA ALA A 249 -3.75 29.12 4.09
C ALA A 249 -3.55 28.17 5.28
N PRO A 250 -4.33 28.21 6.37
CA PRO A 250 -4.25 27.23 7.46
C PRO A 250 -4.55 25.80 7.00
N LEU A 251 -5.58 25.61 6.17
CA LEU A 251 -5.96 24.30 5.64
C LEU A 251 -4.84 23.70 4.78
N LYS A 252 -4.29 24.47 3.84
CA LYS A 252 -3.15 24.02 3.03
C LYS A 252 -1.94 23.65 3.88
N ARG A 253 -1.58 24.51 4.85
CA ARG A 253 -0.44 24.25 5.75
C ARG A 253 -0.66 22.99 6.59
N LEU A 254 -1.90 22.71 7.02
CA LEU A 254 -2.22 21.46 7.72
C LEU A 254 -1.92 20.26 6.82
N ILE A 255 -2.39 20.27 5.56
CA ILE A 255 -2.11 19.21 4.59
C ILE A 255 -0.60 19.04 4.36
N GLU A 256 0.09 20.12 4.01
CA GLU A 256 1.51 20.09 3.64
C GLU A 256 2.42 19.70 4.81
N LYS A 257 2.17 20.23 6.00
CA LYS A 257 3.05 20.02 7.16
C LYS A 257 2.71 18.77 7.96
N ARG A 258 1.45 18.34 8.00
CA ARG A 258 1.01 17.20 8.81
C ARG A 258 0.86 15.93 7.99
N TYR A 259 0.19 15.98 6.84
CA TYR A 259 -0.25 14.77 6.16
C TYR A 259 0.62 14.40 4.93
N ALA A 260 1.15 15.39 4.20
CA ALA A 260 1.94 15.14 2.99
C ALA A 260 3.37 14.62 3.26
N GLY A 261 4.01 14.09 2.23
CA GLY A 261 5.42 13.67 2.23
C GLY A 261 5.71 12.52 3.19
N GLN A 262 6.67 12.72 4.10
CA GLN A 262 6.96 11.81 5.22
C GLN A 262 6.26 12.23 6.52
N GLY A 263 5.17 13.01 6.40
CA GLY A 263 4.24 13.27 7.50
C GLY A 263 3.36 12.06 7.84
N ARG A 264 2.27 12.30 8.55
CA ARG A 264 1.31 11.28 9.01
C ARG A 264 0.68 10.47 7.87
N GLY A 265 0.38 11.11 6.74
CA GLY A 265 -0.30 10.49 5.61
C GLY A 265 -1.78 10.23 5.85
N TYR A 266 -2.08 9.18 6.62
CA TYR A 266 -3.43 8.72 6.89
C TYR A 266 -4.20 9.69 7.79
N VAL A 267 -5.47 9.94 7.42
CA VAL A 267 -6.35 10.89 8.09
C VAL A 267 -7.82 10.56 7.87
N TYR A 268 -8.66 10.99 8.80
CA TYR A 268 -10.12 10.96 8.67
C TYR A 268 -10.60 12.30 8.11
N VAL A 269 -11.34 12.27 7.01
CA VAL A 269 -11.91 13.47 6.38
C VAL A 269 -13.43 13.37 6.40
N SER A 270 -14.08 14.35 7.04
CA SER A 270 -15.54 14.43 7.13
C SER A 270 -16.07 15.50 6.19
N GLY A 271 -17.13 15.17 5.46
CA GLY A 271 -17.78 16.13 4.59
C GLY A 271 -18.90 15.51 3.78
N LYS A 272 -19.65 16.40 3.14
CA LYS A 272 -20.66 16.02 2.16
C LYS A 272 -19.96 15.51 0.90
N VAL A 273 -20.32 14.31 0.44
CA VAL A 273 -19.82 13.77 -0.83
C VAL A 273 -20.81 14.13 -1.92
N GLU A 274 -20.35 14.74 -3.00
CA GLU A 274 -21.18 15.14 -4.13
C GLU A 274 -20.61 14.59 -5.44
N GLN A 275 -21.46 14.45 -6.46
CA GLN A 275 -21.02 14.08 -7.80
C GLN A 275 -20.50 15.30 -8.56
N PHE A 276 -19.25 15.24 -9.01
CA PHE A 276 -18.64 16.25 -9.87
C PHE A 276 -17.92 15.62 -11.05
N LYS A 277 -18.38 15.91 -12.28
CA LYS A 277 -17.83 15.36 -13.54
C LYS A 277 -17.70 13.82 -13.52
N GLY A 278 -18.70 13.15 -12.94
CA GLY A 278 -18.76 11.68 -12.84
C GLY A 278 -17.82 11.07 -11.80
N LYS A 279 -17.40 11.84 -10.80
CA LYS A 279 -16.59 11.37 -9.67
C LYS A 279 -17.17 11.86 -8.35
N PRO A 280 -17.08 11.08 -7.26
CA PRO A 280 -17.37 11.58 -5.94
C PRO A 280 -16.31 12.61 -5.51
N GLN A 281 -16.76 13.70 -4.91
CA GLN A 281 -15.94 14.81 -4.45
C GLN A 281 -16.38 15.28 -3.05
N ILE A 282 -15.43 15.64 -2.20
CA ILE A 282 -15.69 16.38 -0.96
C ILE A 282 -15.04 17.76 -1.08
N ILE A 283 -15.81 18.82 -0.78
CA ILE A 283 -15.29 20.19 -0.70
C ILE A 283 -14.67 20.40 0.69
N LEU A 284 -13.45 20.93 0.72
CA LEU A 284 -12.66 21.21 1.90
C LEU A 284 -12.54 22.73 2.09
N ASN A 285 -13.21 23.24 3.13
CA ASN A 285 -13.23 24.67 3.46
C ASN A 285 -12.79 24.95 4.91
N ASP A 286 -12.69 23.92 5.77
CA ASP A 286 -12.32 24.08 7.18
C ASP A 286 -11.37 22.96 7.63
N ILE A 287 -10.38 23.31 8.44
CA ILE A 287 -9.47 22.36 9.09
C ILE A 287 -10.20 21.36 9.99
N LYS A 288 -11.37 21.71 10.51
CA LYS A 288 -12.22 20.83 11.35
C LYS A 288 -12.78 19.63 10.59
N GLN A 289 -12.70 19.63 9.27
CA GLN A 289 -13.04 18.45 8.47
C GLN A 289 -12.01 17.31 8.64
N PHE A 290 -10.84 17.59 9.21
CA PHE A 290 -9.77 16.63 9.41
C PHE A 290 -9.72 16.17 10.87
N SER A 291 -9.60 14.86 11.07
CA SER A 291 -9.32 14.26 12.37
C SER A 291 -8.20 13.25 12.25
N ASP A 292 -7.33 13.19 13.25
CA ASP A 292 -6.33 12.14 13.38
C ASP A 292 -6.91 10.86 14.00
N PHE A 293 -8.06 10.98 14.66
CA PHE A 293 -8.72 9.91 15.40
C PHE A 293 -10.05 9.52 14.73
N PRO A 294 -10.47 8.25 14.86
CA PRO A 294 -11.82 7.86 14.48
C PRO A 294 -12.87 8.74 15.19
N PRO A 295 -13.97 9.12 14.51
CA PRO A 295 -15.04 9.93 15.09
C PRO A 295 -15.92 9.15 16.10
#